data_AF-A0ABD0ZK29-F1
#
_entry.id   AF-A0ABD0ZK29-F1
#
_cell.length_a   1.000
_cell.length_b   1.000
_cell.length_c   1.000
_cell.angle_alpha   90.00
_cell.angle_beta   90.00
_cell.angle_gamma   90.00
#
_symmetry.space_group_name_H-M   'P 1'
#
loop_
_entity.id
_entity.type
_entity.pdbx_description
1 polymer ?
#
loop_
_entity_poly.entity_id
_entity_poly.type
_entity_poly.pdbx_seq_one_letter_code
_entity_poly.pdbx_strand_id
1 'polypeptide(L)'
;MSVADIIKDYGYVAIQNYLSPLADATWLLLTGQAACQQLEDNSDIDDDDAGHDQVLMDAVSDLLPAFAKCMGSHFEPVFAKFFEPLMKFAKASCPPQDRTMVVASLAEVAQDMGLPISAYVARLMPLVLKELGSPEATNRRNAAFCVGELCKNIETTLPEAQE
;
A
#
# COMPACT_ATOMS: atom_id res chain seq x y z
N MET A 1 -6.27 -14.71 14.73
CA MET A 1 -5.23 -13.66 14.76
C MET A 1 -4.38 -13.85 13.53
N SER A 2 -4.51 -12.96 12.56
CA SER A 2 -3.75 -12.94 11.32
C SER A 2 -2.31 -12.45 11.57
N VAL A 3 -1.42 -12.58 10.57
CA VAL A 3 -0.07 -11.99 10.65
C VAL A 3 -0.16 -10.46 10.77
N ALA A 4 -1.08 -9.83 10.05
CA ALA A 4 -1.32 -8.39 10.16
C ALA A 4 -1.76 -7.98 11.58
N ASP A 5 -2.63 -8.76 12.23
CA ASP A 5 -3.04 -8.53 13.62
C ASP A 5 -1.83 -8.58 14.56
N ILE A 6 -0.96 -9.59 14.41
CA ILE A 6 0.27 -9.71 15.22
C ILE A 6 1.19 -8.51 15.01
N ILE A 7 1.39 -8.06 13.78
CA ILE A 7 2.23 -6.88 13.50
C ILE A 7 1.63 -5.61 14.12
N LYS A 8 0.30 -5.46 14.10
CA LYS A 8 -0.42 -4.29 14.64
C LYS A 8 -0.49 -4.28 16.17
N ASP A 9 -0.60 -5.45 16.81
CA ASP A 9 -0.85 -5.59 18.25
C ASP A 9 0.43 -5.66 19.09
N TYR A 10 1.55 -6.10 18.50
CA TYR A 10 2.83 -6.21 19.19
C TYR A 10 3.78 -5.07 18.79
N GLY A 11 4.45 -4.47 19.78
CA GLY A 11 5.38 -3.37 19.53
C GLY A 11 6.61 -3.79 18.73
N TYR A 12 7.13 -2.87 17.92
CA TYR A 12 8.27 -3.07 17.00
C TYR A 12 9.43 -3.89 17.60
N VAL A 13 9.84 -3.56 18.83
CA VAL A 13 10.97 -4.22 19.51
C VAL A 13 10.77 -5.74 19.66
N ALA A 14 9.52 -6.19 19.86
CA ALA A 14 9.20 -7.60 20.04
C ALA A 14 9.27 -8.41 18.75
N ILE A 15 9.01 -7.77 17.60
CA ILE A 15 8.86 -8.47 16.31
C ILE A 15 9.88 -8.07 15.24
N GLN A 16 10.77 -7.10 15.51
CA GLN A 16 11.75 -6.56 14.56
C GLN A 16 12.55 -7.61 13.80
N ASN A 17 12.92 -8.72 14.43
CA ASN A 17 13.69 -9.81 13.82
C ASN A 17 12.90 -10.59 12.76
N TYR A 18 11.57 -10.50 12.78
CA TYR A 18 10.67 -11.17 11.85
C TYR A 18 10.16 -10.23 10.74
N LEU A 19 10.27 -8.91 10.92
CA LEU A 19 9.74 -7.94 9.96
C LEU A 19 10.40 -8.02 8.58
N SER A 20 11.72 -8.21 8.51
CA SER A 20 12.39 -8.33 7.21
C SER A 20 11.95 -9.58 6.44
N PRO A 21 11.99 -10.80 7.01
CA PRO A 21 11.45 -11.98 6.33
C PRO A 21 9.98 -11.84 5.91
N LEU A 22 9.15 -11.22 6.74
CA LEU A 22 7.74 -10.99 6.43
C LEU A 22 7.56 -9.99 5.28
N ALA A 23 8.36 -8.92 5.25
CA ALA A 23 8.34 -7.96 4.16
C ALA A 23 8.79 -8.60 2.84
N ASP A 24 9.84 -9.43 2.87
CA ASP A 24 10.32 -10.15 1.68
C ASP A 24 9.26 -11.13 1.17
N ALA A 25 8.59 -11.87 2.07
CA ALA A 25 7.50 -12.77 1.69
C ALA A 25 6.29 -12.00 1.11
N THR A 26 5.94 -10.85 1.71
CA THR A 26 4.89 -9.95 1.19
C THR A 26 5.25 -9.42 -0.19
N TRP A 27 6.54 -9.15 -0.43
CA TRP A 27 7.01 -8.65 -1.71
C TRP A 27 6.93 -9.71 -2.81
N LEU A 28 7.29 -10.96 -2.48
CA LEU A 28 7.11 -12.10 -3.38
C LEU A 28 5.64 -12.28 -3.76
N LEU A 29 4.72 -12.21 -2.78
CA LEU A 29 3.28 -12.28 -3.03
C LEU A 29 2.82 -11.17 -3.97
N LEU A 30 3.15 -9.91 -3.66
CA LEU A 30 2.73 -8.75 -4.44
C LEU A 30 3.31 -8.75 -5.88
N THR A 31 4.43 -9.43 -6.10
CA THR A 31 5.05 -9.55 -7.43
C THR A 31 4.72 -10.84 -8.17
N GLY A 32 3.83 -11.69 -7.64
CA GLY A 32 3.45 -12.95 -8.28
C GLY A 32 4.51 -14.05 -8.18
N GLN A 33 5.57 -13.85 -7.40
CA GLN A 33 6.74 -14.73 -7.33
C GLN A 33 6.71 -15.69 -6.14
N ALA A 34 5.64 -15.71 -5.36
CA ALA A 34 5.53 -16.64 -4.25
C ALA A 34 5.34 -18.08 -4.75
N ALA A 35 5.94 -19.05 -4.07
CA ALA A 35 5.84 -20.46 -4.44
C ALA A 35 4.38 -20.94 -4.57
N CYS A 36 3.45 -20.37 -3.80
CA CYS A 36 2.02 -20.69 -3.89
C CYS A 36 1.34 -20.15 -5.17
N GLN A 37 1.88 -19.11 -5.79
CA GLN A 37 1.38 -18.53 -7.05
C GLN A 37 1.98 -19.26 -8.27
N GLN A 38 3.18 -19.81 -8.12
CA GLN A 38 3.90 -20.53 -9.19
C GLN A 38 3.32 -21.92 -9.50
N LEU A 39 2.44 -22.46 -8.64
CA LEU A 39 1.83 -23.78 -8.85
C LEU A 39 0.71 -23.79 -9.89
N GLU A 40 0.18 -22.62 -10.26
CA GLU A 40 -0.91 -22.47 -11.25
C GLU A 40 -0.42 -22.03 -12.64
N ASP A 41 0.88 -21.76 -12.79
CA ASP A 41 1.49 -21.02 -13.91
C ASP A 41 1.91 -21.91 -15.11
N ASN A 42 1.15 -22.97 -15.42
CA ASN A 42 1.38 -23.82 -16.60
C ASN A 42 0.57 -23.39 -17.83
N SER A 43 0.03 -22.17 -17.82
CA SER A 43 -0.60 -21.54 -18.97
C SER A 43 0.09 -20.22 -19.26
N ASP A 44 0.55 -20.04 -20.50
CA ASP A 44 1.11 -18.79 -21.04
C ASP A 44 0.10 -17.64 -20.91
N ILE A 45 -0.02 -17.04 -19.73
CA ILE A 45 -0.83 -15.86 -19.48
C ILE A 45 0.09 -14.65 -19.67
N ASP A 46 -0.25 -13.79 -20.62
CA ASP A 46 0.44 -12.54 -20.91
C ASP A 46 0.63 -11.72 -19.61
N ASP A 47 1.80 -11.11 -19.47
CA ASP A 47 2.26 -10.27 -18.34
C ASP A 47 1.34 -9.04 -18.03
N ASP A 48 0.29 -8.85 -18.83
CA ASP A 48 -0.74 -7.80 -18.69
C ASP A 48 -2.10 -8.33 -18.16
N ASP A 49 -2.26 -9.66 -18.07
CA ASP A 49 -3.37 -10.33 -17.37
C ASP A 49 -2.83 -10.93 -16.07
N ALA A 50 -2.27 -10.07 -15.22
CA ALA A 50 -2.11 -10.41 -13.81
C ALA A 50 -3.51 -10.65 -13.25
N GLY A 51 -3.97 -11.90 -13.37
CA GLY A 51 -5.28 -12.35 -12.95
C GLY A 51 -5.58 -11.78 -11.57
N HIS A 52 -6.75 -11.16 -11.44
CA HIS A 52 -7.24 -10.62 -10.18
C HIS A 52 -7.29 -11.77 -9.16
N ASP A 53 -6.23 -11.88 -8.36
CA ASP A 53 -6.21 -12.69 -7.16
C ASP A 53 -6.73 -11.80 -6.01
N GLN A 54 -8.03 -11.91 -5.76
CA GLN A 54 -8.71 -11.17 -4.71
C GLN A 54 -8.06 -11.44 -3.34
N VAL A 55 -7.65 -12.69 -3.12
CA VAL A 55 -7.05 -13.13 -1.85
C VAL A 55 -5.67 -12.51 -1.67
N LEU A 56 -4.89 -12.42 -2.76
CA LEU A 56 -3.62 -11.70 -2.76
C LEU A 56 -3.82 -10.24 -2.35
N MET A 57 -4.76 -9.54 -2.97
CA MET A 57 -4.95 -8.11 -2.70
C MET A 57 -5.51 -7.85 -1.30
N ASP A 58 -6.40 -8.69 -0.78
CA ASP A 58 -6.85 -8.62 0.61
C ASP A 58 -5.65 -8.78 1.57
N ALA A 59 -4.80 -9.80 1.35
CA ALA A 59 -3.64 -10.05 2.20
C ALA A 59 -2.60 -8.92 2.16
N VAL A 60 -2.25 -8.43 0.97
CA VAL A 60 -1.25 -7.37 0.82
C VAL A 60 -1.78 -6.02 1.33
N SER A 61 -3.04 -5.70 1.09
CA SER A 61 -3.66 -4.47 1.57
C SER A 61 -3.82 -4.43 3.09
N ASP A 62 -3.88 -5.58 3.77
CA ASP A 62 -3.84 -5.68 5.24
C ASP A 62 -2.43 -5.57 5.83
N LEU A 63 -1.43 -6.15 5.14
CA LEU A 63 -0.04 -6.23 5.62
C LEU A 63 0.70 -4.89 5.48
N LEU A 64 0.52 -4.17 4.37
CA LEU A 64 1.18 -2.88 4.13
C LEU A 64 0.90 -1.84 5.25
N PRO A 65 -0.36 -1.59 5.63
CA PRO A 65 -0.70 -0.75 6.78
C PRO A 65 -0.15 -1.30 8.09
N ALA A 66 -0.14 -2.62 8.27
CA ALA A 66 0.41 -3.23 9.48
C ALA A 66 1.89 -2.89 9.66
N PHE A 67 2.68 -3.01 8.59
CA PHE A 67 4.09 -2.61 8.62
C PHE A 67 4.27 -1.12 8.90
N ALA A 68 3.48 -0.26 8.24
CA ALA A 68 3.52 1.18 8.48
C ALA A 68 3.20 1.52 9.94
N LYS A 69 2.16 0.93 10.52
CA LYS A 69 1.77 1.10 11.92
C LYS A 69 2.87 0.66 12.90
N CYS A 70 3.52 -0.46 12.60
CA CYS A 70 4.54 -1.02 13.47
C CYS A 70 5.88 -0.25 13.38
N MET A 71 6.30 0.11 12.17
CA MET A 71 7.62 0.68 11.90
C MET A 71 7.62 2.21 11.85
N GLY A 72 6.46 2.84 11.71
CA GLY A 72 6.32 4.28 11.48
C GLY A 72 7.17 4.73 10.28
N SER A 73 7.90 5.82 10.45
CA SER A 73 8.77 6.36 9.40
C SER A 73 9.91 5.44 8.97
N HIS A 74 10.31 4.45 9.79
CA HIS A 74 11.31 3.45 9.39
C HIS A 74 10.79 2.47 8.32
N PHE A 75 9.49 2.50 8.01
CA PHE A 75 8.91 1.69 6.95
C PHE A 75 9.34 2.13 5.54
N GLU A 76 9.75 3.38 5.35
CA GLU A 76 9.97 3.95 4.01
C GLU A 76 10.88 3.10 3.09
N PRO A 77 12.05 2.59 3.54
CA PRO A 77 12.91 1.79 2.66
C PRO A 77 12.27 0.47 2.22
N VAL A 78 11.31 -0.03 3.00
CA VAL A 78 10.53 -1.22 2.68
C VAL A 78 9.38 -0.84 1.74
N PHE A 79 8.65 0.24 2.05
CA PHE A 79 7.57 0.77 1.21
C PHE A 79 8.05 1.11 -0.21
N ALA A 80 9.24 1.68 -0.35
CA ALA A 80 9.86 1.98 -1.64
C ALA A 80 9.90 0.75 -2.58
N LYS A 81 10.14 -0.45 -2.03
CA LYS A 81 10.17 -1.71 -2.79
C LYS A 81 8.76 -2.17 -3.19
N PHE A 82 7.77 -1.88 -2.36
CA PHE A 82 6.37 -2.23 -2.60
C PHE A 82 5.65 -1.26 -3.53
N PHE A 83 6.15 -0.03 -3.67
CA PHE A 83 5.44 1.04 -4.35
C PHE A 83 5.11 0.70 -5.81
N GLU A 84 6.11 0.36 -6.64
CA GLU A 84 5.84 0.04 -8.05
C GLU A 84 4.93 -1.18 -8.23
N PRO A 85 5.18 -2.32 -7.54
CA PRO A 85 4.27 -3.46 -7.61
C PRO A 85 2.84 -3.11 -7.18
N LEU A 86 2.65 -2.35 -6.10
CA LEU A 86 1.34 -1.93 -5.62
C LEU A 86 0.60 -1.07 -6.66
N MET A 87 1.31 -0.16 -7.31
CA MET A 87 0.72 0.74 -8.31
C MET A 87 0.23 0.02 -9.56
N LYS A 88 0.66 -1.22 -9.82
CA LYS A 88 0.09 -2.04 -10.91
C LYS A 88 -1.41 -2.29 -10.69
N PHE A 89 -1.83 -2.49 -9.44
CA PHE A 89 -3.23 -2.75 -9.05
C PHE A 89 -4.09 -1.47 -9.00
N ALA A 90 -3.47 -0.30 -9.13
CA ALA A 90 -4.16 0.98 -9.21
C ALA A 90 -4.47 1.42 -10.66
N LYS A 91 -4.03 0.65 -11.67
CA LYS A 91 -4.27 0.97 -13.08
C LYS A 91 -5.76 0.96 -13.40
N ALA A 92 -6.15 1.75 -14.39
CA ALA A 92 -7.54 1.82 -14.84
C ALA A 92 -8.05 0.49 -15.43
N SER A 93 -7.14 -0.37 -15.92
CA SER A 93 -7.45 -1.72 -16.41
C SER A 93 -7.80 -2.70 -15.28
N CYS A 94 -7.37 -2.44 -14.04
CA CYS A 94 -7.69 -3.29 -12.90
C CYS A 94 -9.14 -3.10 -12.43
N PRO A 95 -9.76 -4.15 -11.86
CA PRO A 95 -11.09 -4.08 -11.27
C PRO A 95 -11.25 -2.90 -10.28
N PRO A 96 -12.45 -2.30 -10.20
CA PRO A 96 -12.69 -1.18 -9.29
C PRO A 96 -12.34 -1.47 -7.83
N GLN A 97 -12.59 -2.70 -7.37
CA GLN A 97 -12.31 -3.11 -5.99
C GLN A 97 -10.81 -3.06 -5.67
N ASP A 98 -9.94 -3.50 -6.59
CA ASP A 98 -8.49 -3.43 -6.38
C ASP A 98 -8.01 -1.99 -6.18
N ARG A 99 -8.51 -1.08 -7.01
CA ARG A 99 -8.19 0.35 -6.86
C ARG A 99 -8.68 0.89 -5.52
N THR A 100 -9.86 0.47 -5.06
CA THR A 100 -10.38 0.82 -3.73
C THR A 100 -9.45 0.35 -2.62
N MET A 101 -8.98 -0.90 -2.69
CA MET A 101 -8.08 -1.50 -1.72
C MET A 101 -6.73 -0.81 -1.71
N VAL A 102 -6.16 -0.51 -2.88
CA VAL A 102 -4.90 0.22 -2.99
C VAL A 102 -5.02 1.61 -2.37
N VAL A 103 -6.08 2.37 -2.68
CA VAL A 103 -6.29 3.71 -2.10
C VAL A 103 -6.50 3.65 -0.59
N ALA A 104 -7.24 2.67 -0.08
CA ALA A 104 -7.43 2.48 1.35
C ALA A 104 -6.09 2.19 2.06
N SER A 105 -5.34 1.23 1.51
CA SER A 105 -4.02 0.84 2.03
C SER A 105 -3.03 2.00 2.02
N LEU A 106 -2.97 2.78 0.93
CA LEU A 106 -2.14 3.98 0.84
C LEU A 106 -2.52 5.05 1.86
N ALA A 107 -3.80 5.20 2.19
CA ALA A 107 -4.25 6.16 3.20
C ALA A 107 -3.73 5.78 4.60
N GLU A 108 -3.84 4.51 4.98
CA GLU A 108 -3.32 4.02 6.26
C GLU A 108 -1.78 4.06 6.30
N VAL A 109 -1.11 3.71 5.21
CA VAL A 109 0.35 3.86 5.11
C VAL A 109 0.75 5.33 5.27
N ALA A 110 0.05 6.27 4.64
CA ALA A 110 0.31 7.70 4.80
C ALA A 110 0.09 8.17 6.25
N GLN A 111 -0.95 7.67 6.90
CA GLN A 111 -1.27 7.98 8.30
C GLN A 111 -0.16 7.54 9.25
N ASP A 112 0.30 6.30 9.11
CA ASP A 112 1.19 5.66 10.08
C ASP A 112 2.68 5.86 9.77
N MET A 113 3.07 5.87 8.49
CA MET A 113 4.46 6.14 8.08
C MET A 113 4.84 7.61 8.30
N GLY A 114 3.88 8.52 8.14
CA GLY A 114 4.05 9.95 8.35
C GLY A 114 4.89 10.62 7.25
N LEU A 115 5.77 11.57 7.66
CA LEU A 115 6.54 12.45 6.77
C LEU A 115 7.20 11.81 5.53
N PRO A 116 7.76 10.59 5.58
CA PRO A 116 8.38 9.99 4.40
C PRO A 116 7.40 9.77 3.24
N ILE A 117 6.08 9.74 3.47
CA ILE A 117 5.09 9.63 2.39
C ILE A 117 5.13 10.82 1.43
N SER A 118 5.65 11.96 1.87
CA SER A 118 5.77 13.18 1.05
C SER A 118 6.53 12.95 -0.27
N ALA A 119 7.51 12.05 -0.30
CA ALA A 119 8.26 11.69 -1.50
C ALA A 119 7.40 11.02 -2.59
N TYR A 120 6.24 10.47 -2.22
CA TYR A 120 5.35 9.70 -3.09
C TYR A 120 4.13 10.51 -3.55
N VAL A 121 3.83 11.62 -2.87
CA VAL A 121 2.65 12.46 -3.09
C VAL A 121 2.44 12.80 -4.56
N ALA A 122 3.46 13.30 -5.26
CA ALA A 122 3.34 13.71 -6.66
C ALA A 122 2.85 12.58 -7.58
N ARG A 123 3.20 11.33 -7.24
CA ARG A 123 2.83 10.12 -7.99
C ARG A 123 1.47 9.56 -7.56
N LEU A 124 1.13 9.72 -6.28
CA LEU A 124 -0.14 9.23 -5.71
C LEU A 124 -1.31 10.16 -6.04
N MET A 125 -1.08 11.47 -6.06
CA MET A 125 -2.16 12.45 -6.11
C MET A 125 -3.06 12.34 -7.36
N PRO A 126 -2.54 12.07 -8.58
CA PRO A 126 -3.40 11.83 -9.74
C PRO A 126 -4.36 10.65 -9.57
N LEU A 127 -3.91 9.56 -8.95
CA LEU A 127 -4.74 8.38 -8.65
C LEU A 127 -5.83 8.74 -7.65
N VAL A 128 -5.45 9.35 -6.53
CA VAL A 128 -6.37 9.62 -5.42
C VAL A 128 -7.44 10.65 -5.84
N LEU A 129 -7.05 11.70 -6.60
CA LEU A 129 -8.02 12.67 -7.14
C LEU A 129 -9.00 12.04 -8.13
N LYS A 130 -8.55 11.07 -8.93
CA LYS A 130 -9.46 10.30 -9.80
C LYS A 130 -10.48 9.51 -8.99
N GLU A 131 -10.03 8.81 -7.95
CA GLU A 131 -10.92 8.00 -7.09
C GLU A 131 -11.83 8.88 -6.20
N LEU A 132 -11.45 10.12 -5.91
CA LEU A 132 -12.32 11.11 -5.26
C LEU A 132 -13.55 11.46 -6.12
N GLY A 133 -13.42 11.36 -7.44
CA GLY A 133 -14.51 11.51 -8.41
C GLY A 133 -15.29 10.21 -8.69
N SER A 134 -15.01 9.11 -7.98
CA SER A 134 -15.64 7.81 -8.23
C SER A 134 -17.17 7.85 -8.03
N PRO A 135 -17.97 7.13 -8.83
CA PRO A 135 -19.41 6.97 -8.57
C PRO A 135 -19.69 6.21 -7.26
N GLU A 136 -18.75 5.40 -6.80
CA GLU A 136 -18.88 4.61 -5.57
C GLU A 136 -18.55 5.42 -4.32
N ALA A 137 -19.49 5.49 -3.38
CA ALA A 137 -19.35 6.29 -2.16
C ALA A 137 -18.17 5.84 -1.28
N THR A 138 -17.91 4.53 -1.21
CA THR A 138 -16.80 3.96 -0.46
C THR A 138 -15.45 4.42 -1.01
N ASN A 139 -15.27 4.39 -2.34
CA ASN A 139 -14.05 4.87 -2.99
C ASN A 139 -13.84 6.36 -2.72
N ARG A 140 -14.89 7.18 -2.84
CA ARG A 140 -14.79 8.61 -2.53
C ARG A 140 -14.37 8.86 -1.08
N ARG A 141 -14.92 8.09 -0.13
CA ARG A 141 -14.55 8.20 1.29
C ARG A 141 -13.08 7.84 1.51
N ASN A 142 -12.61 6.72 0.97
CA ASN A 142 -11.22 6.28 1.11
C ASN A 142 -10.25 7.25 0.42
N ALA A 143 -10.61 7.74 -0.77
CA ALA A 143 -9.83 8.74 -1.48
C ALA A 143 -9.76 10.06 -0.70
N ALA A 144 -10.88 10.55 -0.17
CA ALA A 144 -10.91 11.77 0.65
C ALA A 144 -10.02 11.64 1.89
N PHE A 145 -10.06 10.48 2.56
CA PHE A 145 -9.18 10.19 3.68
C PHE A 145 -7.70 10.17 3.25
N CYS A 146 -7.39 9.49 2.15
CA CYS A 146 -6.04 9.44 1.58
C CYS A 146 -5.51 10.84 1.24
N VAL A 147 -6.29 11.69 0.56
CA VAL A 147 -5.89 13.09 0.29
C VAL A 147 -5.56 13.83 1.59
N GLY A 148 -6.40 13.69 2.61
CA GLY A 148 -6.19 14.31 3.92
C GLY A 148 -4.84 13.93 4.54
N GLU A 149 -4.54 12.64 4.60
CA GLU A 149 -3.26 12.15 5.16
C GLU A 149 -2.06 12.54 4.30
N LEU A 150 -2.19 12.54 2.96
CA LEU A 150 -1.12 13.02 2.09
C LEU A 150 -0.85 14.52 2.31
N CYS A 151 -1.89 15.37 2.35
CA CYS A 151 -1.74 16.81 2.58
C CYS A 151 -1.12 17.13 3.94
N LYS A 152 -1.62 16.48 4.99
CA LYS A 152 -1.11 16.62 6.37
C LYS A 152 0.40 16.35 6.49
N ASN A 153 0.92 15.42 5.68
CA ASN A 153 2.34 15.05 5.70
C ASN A 153 3.24 15.84 4.73
N ILE A 154 2.68 16.74 3.92
CA ILE A 154 3.45 17.69 3.06
C ILE A 154 3.79 18.97 3.83
N GLU A 155 2.93 19.39 4.77
CA GLU A 155 3.04 20.70 5.41
C GLU A 155 4.31 20.83 6.28
N THR A 156 4.90 19.72 6.70
CA THR A 156 6.13 19.72 7.53
C THR A 156 7.43 19.88 6.71
N THR A 157 7.36 19.95 5.37
CA THR A 157 8.53 20.17 4.49
C THR A 157 8.55 21.54 3.81
N LEU A 158 7.54 22.39 4.01
CA LEU A 158 7.62 23.78 3.57
C LEU A 158 8.53 24.55 4.55
N PRO A 159 9.67 25.11 4.11
CA PRO A 159 10.40 26.04 4.95
C PRO A 159 9.45 27.17 5.31
N GLU A 160 9.38 27.53 6.60
CA GLU A 160 8.65 28.70 7.07
C GLU A 160 8.94 29.85 6.11
N ALA A 161 7.89 30.33 5.42
CA ALA A 161 8.02 31.51 4.59
C ALA A 161 8.48 32.64 5.51
N GLN A 162 9.73 33.05 5.36
CA GLN A 162 10.24 34.23 6.03
C GLN A 162 9.49 35.43 5.43
N GLU A 163 8.48 35.92 6.16
CA GLU A 163 7.88 37.25 5.96
C GLU A 163 8.92 38.37 6.16
#